data_AF-A0AAN0K1N8-F1
#
_entry.id   AF-A0AAN0K1N8-F1
#
_cell.length_a   1.000
_cell.length_b   1.000
_cell.length_c   1.000
_cell.angle_alpha   90.00
_cell.angle_beta   90.00
_cell.angle_gamma   90.00
#
_symmetry.space_group_name_H-M   'P 1'
#
loop_
_entity.id
_entity.type
_entity.pdbx_description
1 polymer ?
#
loop_
_entity_poly.entity_id
_entity_poly.type
_entity_poly.pdbx_seq_one_letter_code
_entity_poly.pdbx_strand_id
1 'polypeptide(L)'
;MFASIPSFWDFYSESSINDDGKECLRLLNEIISDFDEVLNKPKFSSVEKIKTIGSTYMAATGLNQRKVDTNNKTSKNHPVVHLCLFAVELIKKLDLINKHSFNDFQLRI
;
A
#
# COMPACT_ATOMS: atom_id res chain seq x y z
N MET A 1 0.99 9.80 -3.10
CA MET A 1 1.80 8.95 -2.21
C MET A 1 2.49 7.89 -3.07
N PHE A 2 3.79 7.68 -2.87
CA PHE A 2 4.57 6.67 -3.57
C PHE A 2 5.22 5.75 -2.53
N ALA A 3 4.55 4.67 -2.17
CA ALA A 3 5.05 3.73 -1.17
C ALA A 3 5.86 2.63 -1.85
N SER A 4 7.18 2.68 -1.76
CA SER A 4 8.13 1.75 -2.39
C SER A 4 8.79 0.84 -1.36
N ILE A 5 9.11 -0.40 -1.76
CA ILE A 5 9.95 -1.31 -0.98
C ILE A 5 11.31 -1.41 -1.70
N PRO A 6 12.33 -0.62 -1.28
CA PRO A 6 13.59 -0.52 -2.03
C PRO A 6 14.37 -1.85 -2.04
N SER A 7 14.47 -2.52 -0.89
CA SER A 7 15.25 -3.75 -0.72
C SER A 7 14.60 -4.99 -1.38
N PHE A 8 13.44 -4.84 -2.01
CA PHE A 8 12.77 -5.96 -2.67
C PHE A 8 13.56 -6.50 -3.87
N TRP A 9 14.26 -5.62 -4.60
CA TRP A 9 15.08 -6.04 -5.74
C TRP A 9 16.32 -6.82 -5.32
N ASP A 10 16.91 -6.51 -4.17
CA ASP A 10 18.04 -7.27 -3.63
C ASP A 10 17.58 -8.65 -3.09
N PHE A 11 16.33 -8.73 -2.63
CA PHE A 11 15.69 -9.99 -2.24
C PHE A 11 15.31 -10.88 -3.43
N TYR A 12 14.98 -10.28 -4.57
CA TYR A 12 14.55 -11.02 -5.75
C TYR A 12 15.67 -11.90 -6.31
N SER A 13 15.41 -13.20 -6.44
CA SER A 13 16.34 -14.14 -7.06
C SER A 13 15.63 -15.16 -7.95
N GLU A 14 16.16 -15.35 -9.15
CA GLU A 14 15.71 -16.37 -10.12
C GLU A 14 16.53 -17.65 -9.95
N SER A 15 16.54 -18.21 -8.74
CA SER A 15 17.17 -19.50 -8.48
C SER A 15 16.15 -20.63 -8.59
N SER A 16 16.60 -21.84 -8.92
CA SER A 16 15.74 -23.03 -8.96
C SER A 16 15.10 -23.36 -7.61
N ILE A 17 15.73 -22.93 -6.50
CA ILE A 17 15.19 -23.04 -5.13
C ILE A 17 13.95 -22.15 -4.96
N ASN A 18 13.87 -21.04 -5.71
CA ASN A 18 12.85 -20.02 -5.59
C ASN A 18 11.80 -20.08 -6.72
N ASP A 19 11.64 -21.24 -7.35
CA ASP A 19 10.77 -21.49 -8.51
C ASP A 19 10.96 -20.41 -9.60
N ASP A 20 12.22 -20.17 -9.97
CA ASP A 20 12.64 -19.16 -10.96
C ASP A 20 12.10 -17.75 -10.65
N GLY A 21 12.07 -17.38 -9.37
CA GLY A 21 11.66 -16.06 -8.88
C GLY A 21 10.16 -15.91 -8.61
N LYS A 22 9.36 -16.94 -8.91
CA LYS A 22 7.91 -16.91 -8.71
C LYS A 22 7.50 -16.79 -7.24
N GLU A 23 8.25 -17.40 -6.31
CA GLU A 23 7.95 -17.26 -4.88
C GLU A 23 8.20 -15.83 -4.37
N CYS A 24 9.22 -15.13 -4.88
CA CYS A 24 9.37 -13.69 -4.61
C CYS A 24 8.15 -12.91 -5.11
N LEU A 25 7.68 -13.19 -6.33
CA LEU A 25 6.50 -12.52 -6.88
C LEU A 25 5.22 -12.87 -6.11
N ARG A 26 5.11 -14.09 -5.58
CA ARG A 26 3.99 -14.51 -4.72
C ARG A 26 3.94 -13.66 -3.45
N LEU A 27 5.09 -13.46 -2.81
CA LEU A 27 5.21 -12.60 -1.63
C LEU A 27 4.89 -11.13 -1.97
N LEU A 28 5.37 -10.62 -3.10
CA LEU A 28 5.02 -9.26 -3.55
C LEU A 28 3.51 -9.11 -3.77
N ASN A 29 2.89 -10.11 -4.38
CA ASN A 29 1.45 -10.12 -4.61
C ASN A 29 0.66 -10.18 -3.30
N GLU A 30 1.15 -10.91 -2.30
CA GLU A 30 0.58 -10.93 -0.95
C GLU A 30 0.65 -9.54 -0.31
N ILE A 31 1.81 -8.87 -0.36
CA ILE A 31 1.98 -7.50 0.17
C ILE A 31 1.00 -6.52 -0.51
N ILE A 32 0.90 -6.56 -1.84
CA ILE A 32 -0.01 -5.68 -2.58
C ILE A 32 -1.48 -5.98 -2.24
N SER A 33 -1.84 -7.25 -2.09
CA SER A 33 -3.19 -7.66 -1.73
C SER A 33 -3.58 -7.18 -0.34
N ASP A 34 -2.66 -7.25 0.63
CA ASP A 34 -2.86 -6.74 1.99
C ASP A 34 -2.99 -5.22 2.03
N PHE A 35 -2.27 -4.50 1.17
CA PHE A 35 -2.44 -3.06 1.00
C PHE A 35 -3.80 -2.70 0.38
N ASP A 36 -4.28 -3.48 -0.58
CA ASP A 36 -5.61 -3.32 -1.18
C ASP A 36 -6.74 -3.61 -0.16
N GLU A 37 -6.54 -4.57 0.75
CA GLU A 37 -7.47 -4.81 1.86
C GLU A 37 -7.60 -3.58 2.77
N VAL A 38 -6.48 -2.91 3.07
CA VAL A 38 -6.52 -1.64 3.82
C VAL A 38 -7.32 -0.59 3.07
N LEU A 39 -7.09 -0.44 1.76
CA LEU A 39 -7.80 0.54 0.93
C LEU A 39 -9.32 0.36 0.97
N ASN A 40 -9.79 -0.88 1.04
CA ASN A 40 -11.22 -1.21 1.08
C ASN A 40 -11.91 -0.85 2.40
N LYS A 41 -11.18 -0.44 3.45
CA LYS A 41 -11.79 -0.01 4.72
C LYS A 41 -12.56 1.31 4.52
N PRO A 42 -13.78 1.48 5.08
CA PRO A 42 -14.59 2.70 4.92
C PRO A 42 -13.86 4.02 5.27
N LYS A 43 -12.94 3.95 6.25
CA LYS A 43 -12.08 5.07 6.67
C LYS A 43 -11.21 5.63 5.54
N PHE A 44 -10.83 4.80 4.57
CA PHE A 44 -9.96 5.17 3.45
C PHE A 44 -10.72 5.32 2.13
N SER A 45 -12.05 5.45 2.18
CA SER A 45 -12.91 5.63 1.00
C SER A 45 -12.60 6.89 0.15
N SER A 46 -11.83 7.85 0.68
CA SER A 46 -11.33 9.02 -0.06
C SER A 46 -9.95 8.81 -0.69
N VAL A 47 -9.29 7.68 -0.41
CA VAL A 47 -8.00 7.29 -0.99
C VAL A 47 -8.28 6.41 -2.20
N GLU A 48 -7.54 6.63 -3.27
CA GLU A 48 -7.66 5.88 -4.52
C GLU A 48 -6.29 5.35 -4.92
N LYS A 49 -6.22 4.06 -5.23
CA LYS A 49 -5.07 3.44 -5.86
C LYS A 49 -5.00 3.90 -7.31
N ILE A 50 -3.85 4.43 -7.72
CA ILE A 50 -3.58 4.79 -9.11
C ILE A 50 -3.13 3.55 -9.88
N LYS A 51 -2.09 2.88 -9.38
CA LYS A 51 -1.52 1.64 -9.91
C LYS A 51 -0.40 1.12 -9.00
N THR A 52 0.14 -0.03 -9.35
CA THR A 52 1.43 -0.53 -8.86
C THR A 52 2.46 -0.46 -9.98
N ILE A 53 3.72 -0.20 -9.62
CA ILE A 53 4.88 -0.23 -10.54
C ILE A 53 6.01 -0.96 -9.82
N GLY A 54 6.27 -2.22 -10.20
CA GLY A 54 7.19 -3.09 -9.45
C GLY A 54 6.76 -3.20 -7.98
N SER A 55 7.70 -2.94 -7.06
CA SER A 55 7.46 -2.90 -5.61
C SER A 55 6.89 -1.56 -5.11
N THR A 56 6.46 -0.66 -5.99
CA THR A 56 5.92 0.66 -5.62
C THR A 56 4.40 0.71 -5.76
N TYR A 57 3.71 1.05 -4.66
CA TYR A 57 2.28 1.28 -4.58
C TYR A 57 1.95 2.77 -4.68
N MET A 58 1.19 3.16 -5.69
CA MET A 58 0.80 4.55 -5.93
C MET A 58 -0.64 4.79 -5.50
N ALA A 59 -0.85 5.75 -4.61
CA ALA A 59 -2.18 6.17 -4.19
C ALA A 59 -2.29 7.70 -4.09
N ALA A 60 -3.49 8.21 -4.33
CA ALA A 60 -3.83 9.62 -4.25
C ALA A 60 -5.15 9.81 -3.50
N THR A 61 -5.49 11.06 -3.24
CA THR A 61 -6.72 11.44 -2.56
C THR A 61 -7.18 12.80 -3.08
N GLY A 62 -8.46 13.14 -2.91
CA GLY A 62 -9.03 14.38 -3.44
C GLY A 62 -9.40 14.34 -4.94
N LEU A 63 -9.35 13.15 -5.56
CA LEU A 63 -9.81 12.95 -6.94
C LEU A 63 -11.34 12.96 -7.04
N ASN A 64 -12.02 12.51 -5.98
CA ASN A 64 -13.48 12.50 -5.88
C ASN A 64 -14.04 13.81 -5.30
N GLN A 65 -14.14 14.85 -6.15
CA GLN A 65 -14.74 16.15 -5.78
C GLN A 65 -16.28 16.12 -5.64
N ARG A 66 -16.95 15.05 -6.12
CA ARG A 66 -18.42 14.97 -6.21
C ARG A 66 -19.14 14.48 -4.95
N LYS A 67 -18.41 14.00 -3.92
CA LYS A 67 -18.99 13.53 -2.64
C LYS A 67 -18.92 14.57 -1.51
N VAL A 68 -18.55 15.80 -1.81
CA VAL A 68 -18.63 16.89 -0.83
C VAL A 68 -20.07 17.38 -0.82
N ASP A 69 -20.90 16.70 -0.03
CA ASP A 69 -22.26 17.14 0.28
C ASP A 69 -22.20 18.61 0.74
N THR A 70 -22.92 19.46 0.00
CA THR A 70 -23.04 20.90 0.22
C THR A 70 -23.66 21.30 1.57
N ASN A 71 -23.99 20.34 2.44
CA ASN A 71 -24.75 20.55 3.67
C ASN A 71 -23.96 20.44 4.98
N ASN A 72 -22.66 20.12 4.97
CA ASN A 72 -21.86 20.08 6.20
C ASN A 72 -20.50 20.75 6.04
N LYS A 73 -20.48 22.09 6.19
CA LYS A 73 -19.26 22.92 6.23
C LYS A 73 -18.34 22.62 7.43
N THR A 74 -18.70 21.69 8.31
CA THR A 74 -18.01 21.36 9.57
C THR A 74 -17.13 20.12 9.50
N SER A 75 -17.37 19.18 8.58
CA SER A 75 -16.49 18.04 8.34
C SER A 75 -15.60 18.32 7.14
N LYS A 76 -14.59 19.19 7.32
CA LYS A 76 -13.41 19.19 6.45
C LYS A 76 -12.70 17.85 6.68
N ASN A 77 -13.23 16.76 6.12
CA ASN A 77 -12.46 15.55 5.89
C ASN A 77 -11.20 16.05 5.18
N HIS A 78 -10.04 15.93 5.82
CA HIS A 78 -8.79 16.31 5.20
C HIS A 78 -8.33 15.07 4.43
N PRO A 79 -8.62 14.96 3.12
CA PRO A 79 -8.21 13.79 2.33
C PRO A 79 -6.70 13.51 2.47
N VAL A 80 -5.88 14.56 2.64
CA VAL A 80 -4.45 14.46 2.97
C VAL A 80 -4.19 13.71 4.29
N VAL A 81 -4.96 13.98 5.35
CA VAL A 81 -4.84 13.26 6.63
C VAL A 81 -5.21 11.79 6.46
N HIS A 82 -6.25 11.47 5.66
CA HIS A 82 -6.57 10.08 5.34
C HIS A 82 -5.44 9.37 4.59
N LEU A 83 -4.77 10.06 3.66
CA LEU A 83 -3.60 9.52 2.95
C LEU A 83 -2.40 9.28 3.88
N CYS A 84 -2.15 10.17 4.86
CA CYS A 84 -1.13 9.95 5.89
C CYS A 84 -1.48 8.78 6.82
N LEU A 85 -2.75 8.65 7.23
CA LEU A 85 -3.19 7.52 8.05
C LEU A 85 -3.14 6.20 7.28
N PHE A 86 -3.42 6.24 5.98
CA PHE A 86 -3.28 5.09 5.09
C PHE A 86 -1.81 4.66 5.01
N ALA A 87 -0.88 5.59 4.80
CA ALA A 87 0.56 5.35 4.83
C ALA A 87 1.01 4.61 6.10
N VAL A 88 0.58 5.07 7.28
CA VAL A 88 0.90 4.43 8.57
C VAL A 88 0.34 3.01 8.64
N GLU A 89 -0.86 2.77 8.12
CA GLU A 89 -1.46 1.44 8.12
C GLU A 89 -0.72 0.47 7.17
N LEU A 90 -0.22 0.96 6.02
CA LEU A 90 0.61 0.17 5.11
C LEU A 90 1.92 -0.27 5.76
N ILE A 91 2.57 0.62 6.53
CA ILE A 91 3.79 0.28 7.29
C ILE A 91 3.50 -0.87 8.25
N LYS A 92 2.40 -0.79 9.03
CA LYS A 92 2.00 -1.86 9.96
C LYS A 92 1.68 -3.18 9.25
N LYS A 93 1.04 -3.13 8.08
CA LYS A 93 0.77 -4.32 7.27
C LYS A 93 2.07 -4.98 6.82
N LEU A 94 3.04 -4.18 6.35
CA LEU A 94 4.35 -4.71 5.97
C LEU A 94 5.09 -5.31 7.17
N ASP A 95 5.04 -4.68 8.34
CA ASP A 95 5.63 -5.22 9.57
C ASP A 95 5.04 -6.58 9.97
N LEU A 96 3.73 -6.78 9.74
CA LEU A 96 3.07 -8.07 10.00
C LEU A 96 3.54 -9.14 9.00
N ILE A 97 3.62 -8.80 7.72
CA ILE A 97 4.09 -9.71 6.68
C ILE A 97 5.55 -10.10 6.91
N ASN A 98 6.40 -9.16 7.31
CA ASN A 98 7.79 -9.41 7.70
C ASN A 98 7.89 -10.49 8.79
N LYS A 99 7.06 -10.39 9.83
CA LYS A 99 7.02 -11.39 10.92
C LYS A 99 6.61 -12.78 10.44
N HIS A 100 5.67 -12.88 9.51
CA HIS A 100 5.17 -14.17 9.01
C HIS A 100 6.04 -14.79 7.93
N SER A 101 6.75 -13.97 7.16
CA SER A 101 7.60 -14.39 6.05
C SER A 101 9.09 -14.45 6.39
N PHE A 102 9.47 -14.10 7.63
CA PHE A 102 10.87 -14.01 8.10
C PHE A 102 11.73 -13.04 7.26
N ASN A 103 11.11 -11.93 6.82
CA ASN A 103 11.77 -10.85 6.09
C ASN A 103 11.86 -9.57 6.93
N ASP A 104 12.61 -8.59 6.45
CA ASP A 104 12.75 -7.25 7.07
C ASP A 104 12.63 -6.14 6.01
N PHE A 105 11.56 -6.17 5.22
CA PHE A 105 11.30 -5.14 4.23
C PHE A 105 10.90 -3.83 4.90
N GLN A 106 11.41 -2.72 4.35
CA GLN A 106 11.05 -1.37 4.80
C GLN A 106 10.29 -0.62 3.71
N LEU A 107 9.22 0.06 4.13
CA LEU A 107 8.44 0.91 3.25
C LEU A 107 9.00 2.34 3.26
N ARG A 108 9.30 2.88 2.08
CA ARG A 108 9.69 4.28 1.86
C ARG A 108 8.59 5.00 1.09
N ILE A 109 8.00 6.03 1.71
CA ILE A 109 6.80 6.76 1.24
C ILE A 109 7.14 8.17 0.78
#